data_AF-A0A353QWW4-F1
#
_entry.id   AF-A0A353QWW4-F1
#
_cell.length_a   1.000
_cell.length_b   1.000
_cell.length_c   1.000
_cell.angle_alpha   90.00
_cell.angle_beta   90.00
_cell.angle_gamma   90.00
#
_symmetry.space_group_name_H-M   'P 1'
#
loop_
_entity.id
_entity.type
_entity.pdbx_description
1 polymer ?
#
loop_
_entity_poly.entity_id
_entity_poly.type
_entity_poly.pdbx_seq_one_letter_code
_entity_poly.pdbx_strand_id
1 'polypeptide(L)'
;MFDLYIIGSDDTVVENTNEGIDTVQIYDSYTLGVNVENLILMGTNNLNGTGNDLDNYITGNSGNNIIDGGVGNNILYGNAGNDTLIGGTGNDTISDSSGNDVYLFNIGDNVDSITDSAGTELITLGNNVNKNNVAFFTDASGYFSLDYGDSAGNDKVTVNSWSSSTYNQIERIQLDDGTYITNTEANTIIQNMITYATAHSISLTSVEDVRNNSELMSLYMNNSWHS
;
A
#
# COMPACT_ATOMS: atom_id res chain seq x y z
N MET A 1 -17.37 18.26 -16.78
CA MET A 1 -18.71 17.68 -16.55
C MET A 1 -18.53 16.53 -15.57
N PHE A 2 -19.57 15.81 -15.18
CA PHE A 2 -19.45 14.53 -14.48
C PHE A 2 -20.54 13.64 -15.04
N ASP A 3 -20.16 12.48 -15.57
CA ASP A 3 -21.09 11.47 -16.06
C ASP A 3 -20.99 10.18 -15.22
N LEU A 4 -22.14 9.52 -15.06
CA LEU A 4 -22.27 8.24 -14.36
C LEU A 4 -22.79 7.19 -15.32
N TYR A 5 -21.98 6.16 -15.54
CA TYR A 5 -22.25 5.01 -16.37
C TYR A 5 -22.62 3.81 -15.50
N ILE A 6 -23.85 3.31 -15.60
CA ILE A 6 -24.26 2.04 -15.01
C ILE A 6 -24.36 1.03 -16.14
N ILE A 7 -23.44 0.06 -16.16
CA ILE A 7 -23.21 -0.78 -17.33
C ILE A 7 -23.30 -2.28 -17.02
N GLY A 8 -23.51 -3.09 -18.05
CA GLY A 8 -23.36 -4.54 -18.02
C GLY A 8 -21.96 -5.01 -18.43
N SER A 9 -21.70 -6.31 -18.31
CA SER A 9 -20.39 -6.93 -18.59
C SER A 9 -19.90 -6.75 -20.04
N ASP A 10 -20.83 -6.60 -20.99
CA ASP A 10 -20.52 -6.50 -22.42
C ASP A 10 -20.39 -5.05 -22.92
N ASP A 11 -20.58 -4.08 -22.02
CA ASP A 11 -20.55 -2.66 -22.37
C ASP A 11 -19.13 -2.08 -22.28
N THR A 12 -18.90 -0.98 -23.00
CA THR A 12 -17.67 -0.21 -22.94
C THR A 12 -18.02 1.26 -22.84
N VAL A 13 -17.36 1.96 -21.91
CA VAL A 13 -17.48 3.42 -21.77
C VAL A 13 -16.38 4.09 -22.61
N VAL A 14 -16.76 5.13 -23.34
CA VAL A 14 -15.86 5.88 -24.21
C VAL A 14 -16.02 7.37 -23.91
N GLU A 15 -14.96 7.96 -23.39
CA GLU A 15 -14.88 9.38 -23.03
C GLU A 15 -13.83 10.10 -23.88
N ASN A 16 -14.06 11.39 -24.19
CA ASN A 16 -13.02 12.24 -24.77
C ASN A 16 -12.22 12.94 -23.67
N THR A 17 -11.02 13.38 -24.04
CA THR A 17 -10.13 14.07 -23.10
C THR A 17 -10.72 15.42 -22.66
N ASN A 18 -10.61 15.73 -21.36
CA ASN A 18 -11.07 16.97 -20.72
C ASN A 18 -12.60 17.14 -20.66
N GLU A 19 -13.38 16.05 -20.71
CA GLU A 19 -14.84 16.14 -20.59
C GLU A 19 -15.33 16.16 -19.15
N GLY A 20 -14.56 15.64 -18.20
CA GLY A 20 -15.01 15.61 -16.82
C GLY A 20 -14.16 14.75 -15.91
N ILE A 21 -14.78 14.42 -14.77
CA ILE A 21 -14.42 13.27 -13.96
C ILE A 21 -15.60 12.33 -14.10
N ASP A 22 -15.38 11.11 -14.55
CA ASP A 22 -16.46 10.20 -14.95
C ASP A 22 -16.41 8.89 -14.15
N THR A 23 -17.58 8.32 -13.87
CA THR A 23 -17.72 7.14 -13.01
C THR A 23 -18.38 5.98 -13.72
N VAL A 24 -17.79 4.79 -13.59
CA VAL A 24 -18.38 3.50 -13.96
C VAL A 24 -18.88 2.78 -12.71
N GLN A 25 -20.13 2.32 -12.76
CA GLN A 25 -20.74 1.39 -11.80
C GLN A 25 -21.10 0.09 -12.50
N ILE A 26 -20.61 -1.04 -11.97
CA ILE A 26 -20.76 -2.34 -12.63
C ILE A 26 -20.82 -3.50 -11.61
N TYR A 27 -21.55 -4.57 -11.94
CA TYR A 27 -21.71 -5.78 -11.13
C TYR A 27 -20.78 -6.94 -11.56
N ASP A 28 -19.80 -6.64 -12.41
CA ASP A 28 -18.80 -7.55 -12.98
C ASP A 28 -17.40 -6.94 -12.86
N SER A 29 -16.35 -7.71 -13.15
CA SER A 29 -14.98 -7.18 -13.16
C SER A 29 -14.79 -6.23 -14.34
N TYR A 30 -14.00 -5.16 -14.16
CA TYR A 30 -13.87 -4.12 -15.17
C TYR A 30 -12.51 -3.44 -15.17
N THR A 31 -12.06 -3.03 -16.35
CA THR A 31 -10.88 -2.20 -16.56
C THR A 31 -11.35 -0.87 -17.13
N LEU A 32 -10.95 0.25 -16.51
CA LEU A 32 -11.31 1.58 -16.98
C LEU A 32 -10.74 1.84 -18.38
N GLY A 33 -11.60 2.35 -19.26
CA GLY A 33 -11.17 2.91 -20.54
C GLY A 33 -10.41 4.21 -20.34
N VAL A 34 -9.75 4.71 -21.38
CA VAL A 34 -9.07 6.02 -21.34
C VAL A 34 -10.05 7.16 -21.02
N ASN A 35 -9.56 8.20 -20.34
CA ASN A 35 -10.34 9.38 -19.91
C ASN A 35 -11.52 9.06 -18.98
N VAL A 36 -11.47 7.94 -18.25
CA VAL A 36 -12.44 7.61 -17.21
C VAL A 36 -11.70 7.45 -15.89
N GLU A 37 -12.13 8.16 -14.86
CA GLU A 37 -11.34 8.30 -13.62
C GLU A 37 -11.81 7.35 -12.52
N ASN A 38 -13.11 7.05 -12.43
CA ASN A 38 -13.66 6.37 -11.27
C ASN A 38 -14.32 5.03 -11.61
N LEU A 39 -14.07 4.02 -10.78
CA LEU A 39 -14.71 2.70 -10.86
C LEU A 39 -15.33 2.33 -9.50
N ILE A 40 -16.58 1.87 -9.53
CA ILE A 40 -17.27 1.34 -8.36
C ILE A 40 -17.77 -0.08 -8.71
N LEU A 41 -17.20 -1.08 -8.05
CA LEU A 41 -17.64 -2.46 -8.13
C LEU A 41 -18.87 -2.65 -7.22
N MET A 42 -19.92 -3.25 -7.78
CA MET A 42 -21.20 -3.44 -7.09
C MET A 42 -21.41 -4.91 -6.70
N GLY A 43 -22.39 -5.15 -5.83
CA GLY A 43 -22.74 -6.50 -5.40
C GLY A 43 -21.81 -7.07 -4.34
N THR A 44 -21.76 -8.40 -4.24
CA THR A 44 -21.02 -9.13 -3.20
C THR A 44 -20.18 -10.27 -3.79
N ASN A 45 -20.05 -10.31 -5.11
CA ASN A 45 -19.22 -11.31 -5.79
C ASN A 45 -17.75 -10.86 -5.73
N ASN A 46 -16.84 -11.82 -5.89
CA ASN A 46 -15.42 -11.51 -6.07
C ASN A 46 -15.21 -10.89 -7.45
N LEU A 47 -15.05 -9.57 -7.48
CA LEU A 47 -14.87 -8.78 -8.70
C LEU A 47 -13.51 -8.10 -8.70
N ASN A 48 -12.95 -7.84 -9.86
CA ASN A 48 -11.68 -7.14 -9.98
C ASN A 48 -11.86 -5.79 -10.68
N GLY A 49 -11.08 -4.81 -10.25
CA GLY A 49 -11.05 -3.47 -10.82
C GLY A 49 -9.64 -3.14 -11.29
N THR A 50 -9.53 -2.57 -12.48
CA THR A 50 -8.25 -2.07 -12.99
C THR A 50 -8.42 -0.64 -13.48
N GLY A 51 -7.51 0.24 -13.05
CA GLY A 51 -7.40 1.62 -13.50
C GLY A 51 -6.81 1.75 -14.90
N ASN A 52 -6.34 2.95 -15.21
CA ASN A 52 -5.72 3.34 -16.47
C ASN A 52 -4.51 4.25 -16.19
N ASP A 53 -4.14 5.12 -17.14
CA ASP A 53 -2.97 6.00 -17.02
C ASP A 53 -3.28 7.35 -16.31
N LEU A 54 -4.38 7.43 -15.56
CA LEU A 54 -4.87 8.63 -14.86
C LEU A 54 -4.88 8.40 -13.35
N ASP A 55 -5.04 9.49 -12.59
CA ASP A 55 -5.36 9.41 -11.17
C ASP A 55 -6.76 8.78 -11.00
N ASN A 56 -6.83 7.50 -10.62
CA ASN A 56 -8.09 6.77 -10.52
C ASN A 56 -8.66 6.73 -9.10
N TYR A 57 -9.99 6.73 -9.00
CA TYR A 57 -10.72 6.43 -7.77
C TYR A 57 -11.44 5.09 -7.91
N ILE A 58 -10.95 4.05 -7.25
CA ILE A 58 -11.50 2.69 -7.39
C ILE A 58 -12.04 2.21 -6.05
N THR A 59 -13.30 1.81 -6.04
CA THR A 59 -13.98 1.24 -4.87
C THR A 59 -14.40 -0.20 -5.15
N GLY A 60 -13.85 -1.12 -4.37
CA GLY A 60 -14.24 -2.52 -4.27
C GLY A 60 -15.63 -2.71 -3.67
N ASN A 61 -16.06 -3.95 -3.58
CA ASN A 61 -17.35 -4.34 -3.03
C ASN A 61 -17.18 -5.06 -1.69
N SER A 62 -18.04 -6.03 -1.38
CA SER A 62 -17.92 -6.83 -0.13
C SER A 62 -17.39 -8.24 -0.37
N GLY A 63 -17.04 -8.56 -1.61
CA GLY A 63 -16.36 -9.79 -1.99
C GLY A 63 -14.86 -9.55 -2.06
N ASN A 64 -14.10 -10.61 -2.30
CA ASN A 64 -12.64 -10.52 -2.40
C ASN A 64 -12.27 -9.90 -3.74
N ASN A 65 -11.69 -8.71 -3.73
CA ASN A 65 -11.34 -7.95 -4.92
C ASN A 65 -9.84 -7.97 -5.20
N ILE A 66 -9.48 -7.98 -6.48
CA ILE A 66 -8.16 -7.52 -6.91
C ILE A 66 -8.36 -6.13 -7.52
N ILE A 67 -7.75 -5.12 -6.90
CA ILE A 67 -7.81 -3.73 -7.35
C ILE A 67 -6.40 -3.29 -7.74
N ASP A 68 -6.24 -2.92 -9.00
CA ASP A 68 -5.00 -2.39 -9.56
C ASP A 68 -5.25 -0.95 -10.01
N GLY A 69 -4.58 0.02 -9.40
CA GLY A 69 -4.69 1.45 -9.71
C GLY A 69 -4.05 1.82 -11.05
N GLY A 70 -3.05 1.07 -11.52
CA GLY A 70 -2.34 1.38 -12.76
C GLY A 70 -1.30 2.48 -12.60
N VAL A 71 -1.40 3.55 -13.40
CA VAL A 71 -0.44 4.68 -13.38
C VAL A 71 -1.18 5.92 -12.93
N GLY A 72 -0.58 6.70 -12.02
CA GLY A 72 -1.18 7.92 -11.49
C GLY A 72 -1.21 7.89 -9.98
N ASN A 73 -1.73 8.94 -9.37
CA ASN A 73 -1.94 9.01 -7.93
C ASN A 73 -3.36 8.52 -7.62
N ASN A 74 -3.48 7.24 -7.29
CA ASN A 74 -4.76 6.58 -7.15
C ASN A 74 -5.30 6.65 -5.72
N ILE A 75 -6.62 6.56 -5.61
CA ILE A 75 -7.32 6.35 -4.34
C ILE A 75 -8.08 5.03 -4.44
N LEU A 76 -7.64 4.05 -3.67
CA LEU A 76 -8.16 2.68 -3.70
C LEU A 76 -8.88 2.36 -2.39
N TYR A 77 -10.11 1.89 -2.49
CA TYR A 77 -10.88 1.38 -1.37
C TYR A 77 -11.19 -0.10 -1.59
N GLY A 78 -10.58 -1.01 -0.81
CA GLY A 78 -10.90 -2.44 -0.85
C GLY A 78 -12.32 -2.74 -0.38
N ASN A 79 -12.78 -1.99 0.63
CA ASN A 79 -13.97 -2.29 1.42
C ASN A 79 -13.80 -3.63 2.16
N ALA A 80 -14.80 -4.52 2.13
CA ALA A 80 -14.80 -5.72 2.97
C ALA A 80 -14.51 -6.93 2.11
N GLY A 81 -13.87 -7.94 2.68
CA GLY A 81 -13.41 -9.10 1.92
C GLY A 81 -11.91 -9.25 2.09
N ASN A 82 -11.34 -10.28 1.48
CA ASN A 82 -9.87 -10.42 1.46
C ASN A 82 -9.38 -9.90 0.12
N ASP A 83 -8.93 -8.66 0.11
CA ASP A 83 -8.59 -7.90 -1.08
C ASP A 83 -7.09 -7.98 -1.38
N THR A 84 -6.76 -7.77 -2.64
CA THR A 84 -5.40 -7.50 -3.10
C THR A 84 -5.38 -6.13 -3.73
N LEU A 85 -4.68 -5.19 -3.11
CA LEU A 85 -4.64 -3.78 -3.47
C LEU A 85 -3.25 -3.45 -4.01
N ILE A 86 -3.20 -3.00 -5.26
CA ILE A 86 -2.00 -2.66 -6.00
C ILE A 86 -2.17 -1.20 -6.41
N GLY A 87 -1.41 -0.30 -5.79
CA GLY A 87 -1.43 1.13 -6.16
C GLY A 87 -0.96 1.33 -7.59
N GLY A 88 0.17 0.70 -7.92
CA GLY A 88 0.85 0.84 -9.19
C GLY A 88 1.91 1.93 -9.10
N THR A 89 2.15 2.67 -10.17
CA THR A 89 3.16 3.76 -10.14
C THR A 89 2.50 5.09 -9.85
N GLY A 90 3.04 5.84 -8.90
CA GLY A 90 2.53 7.16 -8.49
C GLY A 90 2.33 7.20 -6.98
N ASN A 91 1.84 8.31 -6.44
CA ASN A 91 1.65 8.38 -4.99
C ASN A 91 0.23 7.94 -4.63
N ASP A 92 0.07 6.69 -4.20
CA ASP A 92 -1.24 6.10 -4.00
C ASP A 92 -1.73 6.22 -2.54
N THR A 93 -3.05 6.34 -2.41
CA THR A 93 -3.75 6.26 -1.12
C THR A 93 -4.63 5.03 -1.11
N ILE A 94 -4.30 4.09 -0.25
CA ILE A 94 -4.97 2.80 -0.15
C ILE A 94 -5.66 2.72 1.21
N SER A 95 -6.92 2.30 1.20
CA SER A 95 -7.69 2.02 2.41
C SER A 95 -8.50 0.76 2.21
N ASP A 96 -8.62 -0.04 3.25
CA ASP A 96 -9.53 -1.18 3.30
C ASP A 96 -10.49 -1.04 4.49
N SER A 97 -11.25 -2.09 4.76
CA SER A 97 -12.08 -2.17 5.96
C SER A 97 -11.79 -3.44 6.76
N SER A 98 -12.65 -4.44 6.70
CA SER A 98 -12.45 -5.74 7.32
C SER A 98 -12.01 -6.76 6.28
N GLY A 99 -10.98 -7.53 6.57
CA GLY A 99 -10.46 -8.48 5.63
C GLY A 99 -9.25 -9.19 6.17
N ASN A 100 -8.62 -10.00 5.33
CA ASN A 100 -7.20 -10.28 5.47
C ASN A 100 -6.59 -9.82 4.15
N ASP A 101 -6.05 -8.62 4.14
CA ASP A 101 -5.76 -7.91 2.91
C ASP A 101 -4.28 -7.99 2.51
N VAL A 102 -4.03 -7.91 1.21
CA VAL A 102 -2.68 -7.92 0.63
C VAL A 102 -2.43 -6.60 -0.07
N TYR A 103 -1.42 -5.88 0.38
CA TYR A 103 -0.90 -4.68 -0.26
C TYR A 103 0.38 -5.03 -1.01
N LEU A 104 0.40 -4.81 -2.32
CA LEU A 104 1.55 -5.12 -3.16
C LEU A 104 2.23 -3.82 -3.59
N PHE A 105 3.53 -3.74 -3.31
CA PHE A 105 4.39 -2.66 -3.77
C PHE A 105 5.64 -3.20 -4.44
N ASN A 106 6.18 -2.45 -5.38
CA ASN A 106 7.37 -2.77 -6.13
C ASN A 106 8.30 -1.56 -6.20
N ILE A 107 9.60 -1.82 -6.41
CA ILE A 107 10.53 -0.74 -6.78
C ILE A 107 10.00 -0.03 -8.03
N GLY A 108 9.87 1.30 -7.95
CA GLY A 108 9.31 2.15 -8.99
C GLY A 108 7.90 2.64 -8.72
N ASP A 109 7.25 2.18 -7.65
CA ASP A 109 5.86 2.52 -7.33
C ASP A 109 5.72 3.93 -6.73
N ASN A 110 6.79 4.56 -6.25
CA ASN A 110 6.79 5.87 -5.57
C ASN A 110 6.31 5.82 -4.10
N VAL A 111 5.58 6.85 -3.63
CA VAL A 111 5.33 7.08 -2.21
C VAL A 111 3.86 6.91 -1.89
N ASP A 112 3.55 5.84 -1.18
CA ASP A 112 2.19 5.40 -0.90
C ASP A 112 1.81 5.54 0.56
N SER A 113 0.50 5.51 0.80
CA SER A 113 -0.06 5.46 2.14
C SER A 113 -1.16 4.42 2.26
N ILE A 114 -1.18 3.73 3.41
CA ILE A 114 -2.18 2.74 3.77
C ILE A 114 -2.93 3.23 5.01
N THR A 115 -4.25 3.11 4.99
CA THR A 115 -5.08 3.16 6.20
C THR A 115 -5.81 1.84 6.37
N ASP A 116 -5.38 1.08 7.37
CA ASP A 116 -5.97 -0.20 7.76
C ASP A 116 -6.91 -0.01 8.96
N SER A 117 -7.91 -0.89 9.08
CA SER A 117 -8.91 -0.83 10.15
C SER A 117 -9.20 -2.15 10.87
N ALA A 118 -8.88 -3.31 10.29
CA ALA A 118 -8.97 -4.63 10.94
C ALA A 118 -8.60 -5.79 10.01
N GLY A 119 -7.79 -6.72 10.51
CA GLY A 119 -7.65 -8.01 9.84
C GLY A 119 -6.40 -8.79 10.19
N THR A 120 -5.84 -9.44 9.19
CA THR A 120 -4.48 -10.00 9.22
C THR A 120 -3.84 -9.69 7.88
N GLU A 121 -3.09 -8.60 7.87
CA GLU A 121 -2.67 -7.91 6.64
C GLU A 121 -1.25 -8.32 6.24
N LEU A 122 -1.01 -8.21 4.94
CA LEU A 122 0.27 -8.53 4.32
C LEU A 122 0.71 -7.40 3.40
N ILE A 123 1.85 -6.80 3.69
CA ILE A 123 2.62 -6.07 2.68
C ILE A 123 3.52 -7.05 1.95
N THR A 124 3.46 -7.09 0.63
CA THR A 124 4.41 -7.80 -0.23
C THR A 124 5.23 -6.80 -1.04
N LEU A 125 6.54 -6.90 -0.95
CA LEU A 125 7.49 -6.06 -1.69
C LEU A 125 8.16 -6.88 -2.80
N GLY A 126 7.96 -6.51 -4.06
CA GLY A 126 8.52 -7.21 -5.21
C GLY A 126 9.76 -6.53 -5.80
N ASN A 127 10.20 -7.01 -6.96
CA ASN A 127 11.27 -6.41 -7.79
C ASN A 127 12.63 -6.31 -7.08
N ASN A 128 13.15 -7.42 -6.54
CA ASN A 128 14.44 -7.51 -5.84
C ASN A 128 14.51 -6.74 -4.50
N VAL A 129 13.37 -6.35 -3.92
CA VAL A 129 13.36 -5.88 -2.54
C VAL A 129 13.77 -7.01 -1.62
N ASN A 130 14.80 -6.77 -0.83
CA ASN A 130 15.43 -7.74 0.06
C ASN A 130 15.87 -7.05 1.35
N LYS A 131 16.28 -7.82 2.35
CA LYS A 131 16.65 -7.30 3.67
C LYS A 131 17.72 -6.18 3.63
N ASN A 132 18.62 -6.17 2.64
CA ASN A 132 19.68 -5.16 2.54
C ASN A 132 19.18 -3.79 2.07
N ASN A 133 18.00 -3.72 1.47
CA ASN A 133 17.46 -2.50 0.88
C ASN A 133 16.05 -2.19 1.40
N VAL A 134 15.79 -2.51 2.67
CA VAL A 134 14.59 -2.08 3.40
C VAL A 134 15.01 -1.42 4.70
N ALA A 135 14.32 -0.34 5.06
CA ALA A 135 14.40 0.30 6.36
C ALA A 135 13.00 0.73 6.78
N PHE A 136 12.70 0.70 8.07
CA PHE A 136 11.38 1.13 8.55
C PHE A 136 11.46 1.83 9.89
N PHE A 137 10.62 2.83 10.09
CA PHE A 137 10.61 3.64 11.29
C PHE A 137 9.19 4.00 11.68
N THR A 138 8.96 4.26 12.96
CA THR A 138 7.71 4.87 13.41
C THR A 138 7.99 6.25 13.96
N ASP A 139 7.36 7.27 13.36
CA ASP A 139 7.54 8.65 13.78
C ASP A 139 6.81 8.98 15.09
N ALA A 140 7.03 10.21 15.59
CA ALA A 140 6.40 10.67 16.83
C ALA A 140 4.87 10.81 16.72
N SER A 141 4.32 10.87 15.50
CA SER A 141 2.88 10.89 15.22
C SER A 141 2.27 9.49 15.25
N GLY A 142 3.11 8.45 15.26
CA GLY A 142 2.69 7.05 15.26
C GLY A 142 2.47 6.48 13.86
N TYR A 143 3.03 7.10 12.82
CA TYR A 143 3.04 6.58 11.45
C TYR A 143 4.23 5.66 11.25
N PHE A 144 3.99 4.47 10.70
CA PHE A 144 5.04 3.54 10.32
C PHE A 144 5.41 3.79 8.85
N SER A 145 6.64 4.20 8.60
CA SER A 145 7.19 4.38 7.25
C SER A 145 8.14 3.24 6.94
N LEU A 146 7.95 2.59 5.79
CA LEU A 146 8.81 1.57 5.22
C LEU A 146 9.35 2.09 3.90
N ASP A 147 10.65 2.36 3.86
CA ASP A 147 11.37 2.79 2.66
C ASP A 147 12.11 1.57 2.10
N TYR A 148 11.92 1.28 0.82
CA TYR A 148 12.36 0.04 0.18
C TYR A 148 13.08 0.32 -1.15
N GLY A 149 13.92 -0.63 -1.57
CA GLY A 149 14.81 -0.43 -2.71
C GLY A 149 16.07 0.38 -2.41
N ASP A 150 16.88 0.59 -3.45
CA ASP A 150 18.24 1.11 -3.33
C ASP A 150 18.32 2.65 -3.35
N SER A 151 17.21 3.34 -3.60
CA SER A 151 17.15 4.80 -3.68
C SER A 151 16.32 5.36 -2.51
N ALA A 152 17.01 5.88 -1.50
CA ALA A 152 16.39 6.40 -0.27
C ALA A 152 15.25 7.37 -0.58
N GLY A 153 14.04 7.04 -0.12
CA GLY A 153 12.86 7.89 -0.20
C GLY A 153 12.21 7.97 -1.59
N ASN A 154 12.69 7.21 -2.58
CA ASN A 154 12.00 7.10 -3.88
C ASN A 154 10.78 6.20 -3.77
N ASP A 155 10.93 5.05 -3.11
CA ASP A 155 9.87 4.07 -2.92
C ASP A 155 9.61 3.89 -1.42
N LYS A 156 8.41 4.27 -0.97
CA LYS A 156 8.08 4.29 0.46
C LYS A 156 6.59 4.08 0.67
N VAL A 157 6.24 3.19 1.59
CA VAL A 157 4.86 3.06 2.05
C VAL A 157 4.74 3.53 3.50
N THR A 158 3.71 4.34 3.77
CA THR A 158 3.38 4.79 5.13
C THR A 158 2.08 4.13 5.61
N VAL A 159 2.16 3.35 6.68
CA VAL A 159 0.98 2.81 7.37
C VAL A 159 0.52 3.83 8.41
N ASN A 160 -0.66 4.38 8.16
CA ASN A 160 -1.26 5.40 8.99
C ASN A 160 -1.71 4.81 10.33
N SER A 161 -1.54 5.56 11.41
CA SER A 161 -2.04 5.20 12.75
C SER A 161 -1.50 3.87 13.32
N TRP A 162 -0.33 3.40 12.88
CA TRP A 162 0.33 2.18 13.35
C TRP A 162 0.43 2.07 14.89
N SER A 163 0.79 3.16 15.56
CA SER A 163 0.96 3.18 17.03
C SER A 163 -0.32 3.40 17.82
N SER A 164 -1.46 3.64 17.16
CA SER A 164 -2.71 3.96 17.87
C SER A 164 -3.50 2.72 18.30
N SER A 165 -3.31 1.59 17.59
CA SER A 165 -3.95 0.30 17.87
C SER A 165 -3.18 -0.82 17.18
N THR A 166 -3.20 -2.04 17.75
CA THR A 166 -2.66 -3.23 17.08
C THR A 166 -3.48 -3.65 15.87
N TYR A 167 -4.73 -3.21 15.76
CA TYR A 167 -5.60 -3.45 14.59
C TYR A 167 -5.26 -2.60 13.37
N ASN A 168 -4.33 -1.64 13.49
CA ASN A 168 -3.88 -0.82 12.37
C ASN A 168 -2.47 -1.23 11.92
N GLN A 169 -1.95 -2.34 12.47
CA GLN A 169 -0.58 -2.78 12.24
C GLN A 169 -0.62 -3.94 11.27
N ILE A 170 0.08 -3.80 10.15
CA ILE A 170 0.27 -4.88 9.19
C ILE A 170 1.00 -6.05 9.85
N GLU A 171 0.33 -7.20 9.94
CA GLU A 171 0.83 -8.38 10.64
C GLU A 171 2.11 -8.92 10.01
N ARG A 172 2.26 -8.79 8.68
CA ARG A 172 3.41 -9.34 7.96
C ARG A 172 3.92 -8.43 6.85
N ILE A 173 5.23 -8.22 6.83
CA ILE A 173 5.94 -7.55 5.73
C ILE A 173 6.84 -8.60 5.07
N GLN A 174 6.53 -8.96 3.83
CA GLN A 174 7.20 -9.99 3.04
C GLN A 174 8.02 -9.37 1.91
N LEU A 175 9.25 -9.87 1.74
CA LEU A 175 10.19 -9.48 0.69
C LEU A 175 10.00 -10.31 -0.59
N ASP A 176 10.74 -9.95 -1.63
CA ASP A 176 10.66 -10.57 -2.96
C ASP A 176 11.05 -12.06 -2.94
N ASP A 177 11.96 -12.45 -2.04
CA ASP A 177 12.38 -13.85 -1.85
C ASP A 177 11.42 -14.67 -0.97
N GLY A 178 10.31 -14.07 -0.51
CA GLY A 178 9.32 -14.69 0.37
C GLY A 178 9.67 -14.63 1.85
N THR A 179 10.87 -14.16 2.23
CA THR A 179 11.20 -13.96 3.64
C THR A 179 10.37 -12.83 4.23
N TYR A 180 10.07 -12.88 5.53
CA TYR A 180 9.18 -11.91 6.15
C TYR A 180 9.51 -11.59 7.60
N ILE A 181 8.99 -10.46 8.08
CA ILE A 181 8.91 -10.13 9.51
C ILE A 181 7.46 -9.93 9.93
N THR A 182 7.19 -10.12 11.22
CA THR A 182 5.88 -9.85 11.84
C THR A 182 5.82 -8.44 12.43
N ASN A 183 4.61 -7.92 12.68
CA ASN A 183 4.40 -6.66 13.41
C ASN A 183 5.13 -6.62 14.77
N THR A 184 5.13 -7.73 15.50
CA THR A 184 5.81 -7.87 16.80
C THR A 184 7.33 -7.69 16.66
N GLU A 185 7.91 -8.23 15.61
CA GLU A 185 9.34 -8.11 15.31
C GLU A 185 9.68 -6.71 14.82
N ALA A 186 8.87 -6.13 13.93
CA ALA A 186 9.01 -4.74 13.48
C ALA A 186 9.01 -3.78 14.70
N ASN A 187 8.02 -3.91 15.59
CA ASN A 187 7.94 -3.12 16.82
C ASN A 187 9.18 -3.31 17.71
N THR A 188 9.68 -4.53 17.84
CA THR A 188 10.89 -4.82 18.63
C THR A 188 12.13 -4.16 18.02
N ILE A 189 12.29 -4.25 16.69
CA ILE A 189 13.40 -3.61 15.96
C ILE A 189 13.35 -2.08 16.14
N ILE A 190 12.16 -1.48 16.01
CA ILE A 190 11.95 -0.04 16.25
C ILE A 190 12.37 0.37 17.67
N GLN A 191 11.97 -0.37 18.70
CA GLN A 191 12.37 -0.07 20.09
C GLN A 191 13.89 -0.19 20.31
N ASN A 192 14.54 -1.19 19.69
CA ASN A 192 15.99 -1.35 19.75
C ASN A 192 16.71 -0.16 19.09
N MET A 193 16.22 0.31 17.95
CA MET A 193 16.78 1.48 17.27
C MET A 193 16.63 2.76 18.08
N ILE A 194 15.45 3.00 18.66
CA ILE A 194 15.21 4.17 19.52
C ILE A 194 16.17 4.14 20.72
N THR A 195 16.34 2.97 21.33
CA THR A 195 17.28 2.78 22.45
C THR A 195 18.72 3.08 22.04
N TYR A 196 19.15 2.54 20.89
CA TYR A 196 20.48 2.78 20.36
C TYR A 196 20.71 4.26 20.03
N ALA A 197 19.77 4.89 19.32
CA ALA A 197 19.85 6.30 18.94
C ALA A 197 19.95 7.20 20.17
N THR A 198 19.16 6.92 21.21
CA THR A 198 19.20 7.65 22.48
C THR A 198 20.57 7.51 23.16
N ALA A 199 21.11 6.30 23.24
CA ALA A 199 22.40 6.05 23.88
C ALA A 199 23.58 6.74 23.17
N HIS A 200 23.45 6.99 21.86
CA HIS A 200 24.50 7.58 21.02
C HIS A 200 24.19 9.03 20.60
N SER A 201 23.14 9.65 21.15
CA SER A 201 22.71 11.01 20.81
C SER A 201 22.45 11.22 19.31
N ILE A 202 21.91 10.20 18.63
CA ILE A 202 21.49 10.27 17.23
C ILE A 202 20.07 10.84 17.18
N SER A 203 19.87 11.86 16.33
CA SER A 203 18.53 12.35 16.02
C SER A 203 17.82 11.36 15.10
N LEU A 204 16.69 10.83 15.54
CA LEU A 204 15.91 9.82 14.80
C LEU A 204 14.49 10.34 14.61
N THR A 205 14.22 10.91 13.43
CA THR A 205 12.96 11.59 13.11
C THR A 205 12.27 11.04 11.87
N SER A 206 12.99 10.25 11.08
CA SER A 206 12.53 9.75 9.79
C SER A 206 13.15 8.38 9.48
N VAL A 207 12.57 7.67 8.52
CA VAL A 207 13.15 6.41 8.03
C VAL A 207 14.47 6.66 7.27
N GLU A 208 14.63 7.84 6.69
CA GLU A 208 15.85 8.29 6.02
C GLU A 208 17.01 8.44 7.02
N ASP A 209 16.75 8.89 8.26
CA ASP A 209 17.76 8.92 9.33
C ASP A 209 18.28 7.51 9.66
N VAL A 210 17.39 6.51 9.58
CA VAL A 210 17.77 5.11 9.77
C VAL A 210 18.62 4.62 8.59
N ARG A 211 18.12 4.78 7.35
CA ARG A 211 18.77 4.24 6.14
C ARG A 211 20.20 4.76 5.98
N ASN A 212 20.43 6.02 6.39
CA ASN A 212 21.73 6.67 6.31
C ASN A 212 22.70 6.33 7.47
N ASN A 213 22.31 5.46 8.40
CA ASN A 213 23.13 5.05 9.54
C ASN A 213 23.42 3.55 9.53
N SER A 214 24.67 3.17 9.25
CA SER A 214 25.07 1.76 9.12
C SER A 214 24.85 0.93 10.39
N GLU A 215 25.00 1.54 11.57
CA GLU A 215 24.79 0.85 12.84
C GLU A 215 23.30 0.58 13.09
N LEU A 216 22.43 1.56 12.79
CA LEU A 216 20.98 1.34 12.84
C LEU A 216 20.55 0.27 11.84
N MET A 217 21.05 0.32 10.60
CA MET A 217 20.79 -0.70 9.58
C MET A 217 21.23 -2.11 10.03
N SER A 218 22.32 -2.21 10.79
CA SER A 218 22.78 -3.50 11.32
C SER A 218 21.78 -4.16 12.28
N LEU A 219 20.93 -3.37 12.95
CA LEU A 219 19.90 -3.88 13.88
C LEU A 219 18.75 -4.56 13.13
N TYR A 220 18.51 -4.22 11.85
CA TYR A 220 17.54 -4.92 10.99
C TYR A 220 18.12 -6.20 10.43
N MET A 221 19.34 -6.08 9.89
CA MET A 221 20.00 -7.12 9.10
C MET A 221 20.32 -8.39 9.88
N ASN A 222 20.51 -8.24 11.20
CA ASN A 222 20.92 -9.32 12.09
C ASN A 222 19.75 -9.98 12.85
N ASN A 223 18.49 -9.62 12.57
CA ASN A 223 17.32 -10.12 13.29
C ASN A 223 16.28 -10.83 12.40
N SER A 224 15.49 -11.68 13.05
CA SER A 224 14.09 -12.13 12.84
C SER A 224 13.45 -12.41 11.48
N TRP A 225 14.13 -12.28 10.35
CA TRP A 225 13.52 -12.66 9.06
C TRP A 225 13.23 -14.16 9.02
N HIS A 226 11.94 -14.51 8.87
CA HIS A 226 11.48 -15.88 8.67
C HIS A 226 11.68 -16.30 7.21
N SER A 227 11.85 -17.60 7.01
CA SER A 227 12.02 -18.25 5.71
C SER A 227 10.83 -19.14 5.36
#